data_AF-A0A522SYM0-F1
#
_entry.id   AF-A0A522SYM0-F1
#
_cell.length_a   1.000
_cell.length_b   1.000
_cell.length_c   1.000
_cell.angle_alpha   90.00
_cell.angle_beta   90.00
_cell.angle_gamma   90.00
#
_symmetry.space_group_name_H-M   'P 1'
#
loop_
_entity.id
_entity.type
_entity.pdbx_description
1 polymer ?
#
loop_
_entity_poly.entity_id
_entity_poly.type
_entity_poly.pdbx_seq_one_letter_code
_entity_poly.pdbx_strand_id
1 'polypeptide(L)'
;MEFSKTSVIRIENGEIHLRVTIAAEAKLAIEEIRIKKKELALFKREVVAKQRDLRAEQTHTTRTQGPMMRGRGGFSRFVRTIQSASRYSGRATLANSLAQLEDEKSRIDADMRGFDSLILQLENYILQNG
;
A
#
# COMPACT_ATOMS: atom_id res chain seq x y z
N MET A 1 -19.03 18.66 31.78
CA MET A 1 -18.89 19.46 30.54
C MET A 1 -18.25 18.55 29.51
N GLU A 2 -19.07 17.98 28.63
CA GLU A 2 -18.62 17.14 27.52
C GLU A 2 -18.11 18.08 26.42
N PHE A 3 -16.79 18.10 26.20
CA PHE A 3 -16.23 18.77 25.03
C PHE A 3 -16.57 17.90 23.81
N SER A 4 -17.54 18.36 23.01
CA SER A 4 -17.88 17.69 21.76
C SER A 4 -16.65 17.74 20.84
N LYS A 5 -16.05 16.56 20.70
CA LYS A 5 -14.93 16.25 19.82
C LYS A 5 -15.43 16.40 18.38
N THR A 6 -15.23 17.55 17.75
CA THR A 6 -15.69 17.76 16.35
C THR A 6 -14.56 18.11 15.40
N SER A 7 -13.42 17.41 15.49
CA SER A 7 -12.58 17.18 14.30
C SER A 7 -13.23 16.07 13.46
N VAL A 8 -14.13 16.44 12.56
CA VAL A 8 -14.67 15.46 11.60
C VAL A 8 -13.66 15.33 10.47
N ILE A 9 -12.82 14.30 10.53
CA ILE A 9 -12.02 13.84 9.39
C ILE A 9 -12.92 12.95 8.54
N ARG A 10 -13.42 13.47 7.41
CA ARG A 10 -14.10 12.63 6.41
C ARG A 10 -13.11 12.28 5.30
N ILE A 11 -13.01 10.99 5.02
CA ILE A 11 -12.27 10.48 3.87
C ILE A 11 -13.35 10.07 2.86
N GLU A 12 -13.63 10.94 1.90
CA GLU A 12 -14.57 10.66 0.80
C GLU A 12 -13.77 10.68 -0.51
N ASN A 13 -13.78 9.58 -1.27
CA ASN A 13 -13.17 9.48 -2.61
C ASN A 13 -11.68 9.91 -2.73
N GLY A 14 -10.90 9.77 -1.66
CA GLY A 14 -9.48 10.17 -1.64
C GLY A 14 -9.24 11.65 -1.30
N GLU A 15 -10.31 12.41 -1.03
CA GLU A 15 -10.22 13.75 -0.47
C GLU A 15 -10.46 13.68 1.04
N ILE A 16 -9.51 14.25 1.80
CA ILE A 16 -9.58 14.29 3.26
C ILE A 16 -10.11 15.67 3.64
N HIS A 17 -11.36 15.73 4.07
CA HIS A 17 -11.99 16.96 4.53
C HIS A 17 -11.83 17.09 6.04
N LEU A 18 -11.34 18.26 6.47
CA LEU A 18 -11.20 18.61 7.87
C LEU A 18 -11.97 19.89 8.14
N ARG A 19 -12.89 19.85 9.11
CA ARG A 19 -13.56 21.05 9.64
C ARG A 19 -13.03 21.31 11.04
N VAL A 20 -12.49 22.51 11.24
CA VAL A 20 -11.99 22.98 12.53
C VAL A 20 -12.50 24.39 12.75
N THR A 21 -13.01 24.64 13.95
CA THR A 21 -13.66 25.90 14.32
C THR A 21 -12.79 26.76 15.24
N ILE A 22 -11.95 26.13 16.07
CA ILE A 22 -11.14 26.82 17.09
C ILE A 22 -9.66 26.47 16.95
N ALA A 23 -8.74 27.42 17.22
CA ALA A 23 -7.29 27.17 17.15
C ALA A 23 -6.81 26.02 18.07
N ALA A 24 -7.47 25.82 19.22
CA ALA A 24 -7.21 24.68 20.11
C ALA A 24 -7.61 23.33 19.47
N GLU A 25 -8.73 23.30 18.73
CA GLU A 25 -9.17 22.12 17.97
C GLU A 25 -8.21 21.82 16.81
N ALA A 26 -7.64 22.86 16.18
CA ALA A 26 -6.65 22.69 15.11
C ALA A 26 -5.40 21.95 15.58
N LYS A 27 -4.89 22.31 16.77
CA LYS A 27 -3.73 21.62 17.38
C LYS A 27 -4.03 20.16 17.68
N LEU A 28 -5.21 19.86 18.21
CA LEU A 28 -5.65 18.48 18.45
C LEU A 28 -5.80 17.68 17.15
N ALA A 29 -6.34 18.30 16.10
CA ALA A 29 -6.48 17.68 14.79
C ALA A 29 -5.12 17.36 14.15
N ILE A 30 -4.11 18.24 14.29
CA ILE A 30 -2.74 17.97 13.83
C ILE A 30 -2.19 16.71 14.51
N GLU A 31 -2.34 16.58 15.83
CA GLU A 31 -1.86 15.39 16.55
C GLU A 31 -2.59 14.11 16.12
N GLU A 32 -3.91 14.18 15.90
CA GLU A 32 -4.67 13.04 15.38
C GLU A 32 -4.20 12.62 13.98
N ILE A 33 -3.96 13.58 13.08
CA ILE A 33 -3.42 13.32 11.73
C ILE A 33 -2.02 12.71 11.83
N ARG A 34 -1.16 13.19 12.74
CA ARG A 34 0.19 12.63 12.96
C ARG A 34 0.13 11.17 13.43
N ILE A 35 -0.81 10.81 14.29
CA ILE A 35 -1.01 9.43 14.74
C ILE A 35 -1.45 8.56 13.55
N LYS A 36 -2.47 8.97 12.79
CA LYS A 36 -2.93 8.23 11.61
C LYS A 36 -1.85 8.07 10.55
N LYS A 37 -1.01 9.09 10.35
CA LYS A 37 0.15 9.01 9.46
C LYS A 37 1.17 7.96 9.94
N LYS A 38 1.40 7.85 11.25
CA LYS A 38 2.29 6.80 11.81
C LYS A 38 1.70 5.41 11.61
N GLU A 39 0.40 5.23 11.76
CA GLU A 39 -0.30 3.97 11.48
C GLU A 39 -0.14 3.57 10.00
N LEU A 40 -0.38 4.50 9.07
CA LEU A 40 -0.15 4.26 7.64
C LEU A 40 1.32 3.93 7.32
N ALA A 41 2.27 4.56 8.01
CA ALA A 41 3.69 4.26 7.83
C ALA A 41 4.05 2.84 8.27
N LEU A 42 3.40 2.31 9.33
CA LEU A 42 3.54 0.91 9.73
C LEU A 42 2.95 -0.02 8.66
N PHE A 43 1.75 0.29 8.18
CA PHE A 43 1.11 -0.50 7.13
C PHE A 43 1.92 -0.53 5.83
N LYS A 44 2.51 0.60 5.43
CA LYS A 44 3.47 0.68 4.31
C LYS A 44 4.66 -0.25 4.50
N ARG A 45 5.21 -0.35 5.71
CA ARG A 45 6.34 -1.26 6.00
C ARG A 45 5.93 -2.72 5.82
N GLU A 46 4.73 -3.09 6.24
CA GLU A 46 4.20 -4.45 6.03
C GLU A 46 4.01 -4.76 4.54
N VAL A 47 3.45 -3.82 3.76
CA VAL A 47 3.30 -3.98 2.30
C VAL A 47 4.66 -4.17 1.63
N VAL A 48 5.67 -3.36 2.01
CA VAL A 48 7.04 -3.49 1.48
C VAL A 48 7.69 -4.83 1.88
N ALA A 49 7.46 -5.30 3.10
CA ALA A 49 7.93 -6.61 3.54
C ALA A 49 7.30 -7.74 2.70
N LYS A 50 5.97 -7.71 2.50
CA LYS A 50 5.26 -8.67 1.64
C LYS A 50 5.78 -8.66 0.19
N GLN A 51 6.04 -7.48 -0.38
CA GLN A 51 6.64 -7.36 -1.71
C GLN A 51 8.04 -8.00 -1.76
N ARG A 52 8.86 -7.80 -0.72
CA ARG A 52 10.20 -8.38 -0.63
C ARG A 52 10.13 -9.91 -0.57
N ASP A 53 9.22 -10.45 0.24
CA ASP A 53 9.05 -11.89 0.40
C ASP A 53 8.58 -12.54 -0.90
N LEU A 54 7.60 -11.94 -1.60
CA LEU A 54 7.15 -12.41 -2.91
C LEU A 54 8.26 -12.38 -3.97
N ARG A 55 9.11 -11.34 -3.98
CA ARG A 55 10.27 -11.27 -4.88
C ARG A 55 11.32 -12.32 -4.54
N ALA A 56 11.53 -12.60 -3.26
CA ALA A 56 12.43 -13.66 -2.80
C ALA A 56 11.91 -15.05 -3.22
N GLU A 57 10.61 -15.30 -3.05
CA GLU A 57 9.94 -16.52 -3.49
C GLU A 57 10.02 -16.70 -5.02
N GLN A 58 9.79 -15.63 -5.78
CA GLN A 58 9.95 -15.65 -7.25
C GLN A 58 11.38 -16.01 -7.66
N THR A 59 12.38 -15.46 -6.95
CA THR A 59 13.79 -15.77 -7.21
C THR A 59 14.11 -17.22 -6.86
N HIS A 60 13.61 -17.71 -5.73
CA HIS A 60 13.82 -19.08 -5.26
C HIS A 60 13.15 -20.11 -6.19
N THR A 61 11.89 -19.88 -6.58
CA THR A 61 11.17 -20.74 -7.53
C THR A 61 11.85 -20.77 -8.89
N THR A 62 12.37 -19.64 -9.38
CA THR A 62 13.13 -19.60 -10.64
C THR A 62 14.44 -20.37 -10.55
N ARG A 63 15.14 -20.31 -9.42
CA ARG A 63 16.41 -21.03 -9.18
C ARG A 63 16.23 -22.53 -8.97
N THR A 64 15.15 -22.96 -8.34
CA THR A 64 14.86 -24.38 -8.04
C THR A 64 14.16 -25.11 -9.20
N GLN A 65 13.68 -24.38 -10.21
CA GLN A 65 13.16 -24.97 -11.44
C GLN A 65 14.29 -25.63 -12.24
N GLY A 66 14.43 -26.95 -12.06
CA GLY A 66 15.36 -27.79 -12.83
C GLY A 66 15.15 -27.71 -14.35
N PRO A 67 16.13 -28.19 -15.14
CA PRO A 67 16.10 -28.13 -16.60
C PRO A 67 14.85 -28.81 -17.15
N MET A 68 14.18 -28.14 -18.09
CA MET A 68 13.00 -28.68 -18.76
C MET A 68 13.35 -29.97 -19.50
N MET A 69 12.56 -31.05 -19.33
CA MET A 69 12.87 -32.33 -19.96
C MET A 69 12.93 -32.19 -21.51
N ARG A 70 14.13 -32.38 -22.05
CA ARG A 70 14.43 -32.39 -23.50
C ARG A 70 14.28 -33.81 -24.08
N GLY A 71 13.12 -34.45 -23.88
CA GLY A 71 12.80 -35.74 -24.52
C GLY A 71 12.28 -35.55 -25.95
N ARG A 72 12.69 -36.42 -26.89
CA ARG A 72 12.33 -36.38 -28.32
C ARG A 72 11.15 -37.36 -28.59
N GLY A 73 9.91 -36.99 -28.23
CA GLY A 73 8.73 -37.84 -28.43
C GLY A 73 7.39 -37.15 -28.17
N GLY A 74 6.25 -37.76 -28.54
CA GLY A 74 4.91 -37.18 -28.36
C GLY A 74 4.50 -36.99 -26.90
N PHE A 75 4.84 -37.96 -26.04
CA PHE A 75 4.57 -37.91 -24.60
C PHE A 75 5.36 -36.80 -23.88
N SER A 76 6.61 -36.55 -24.30
CA SER A 76 7.40 -35.44 -23.76
C SER A 76 6.86 -34.06 -24.16
N ARG A 77 6.16 -33.93 -25.30
CA ARG A 77 5.46 -32.69 -25.68
C ARG A 77 4.25 -32.42 -24.77
N PHE A 78 3.49 -33.45 -24.39
CA PHE A 78 2.35 -33.29 -23.48
C PHE A 78 2.79 -32.85 -22.08
N VAL A 79 3.76 -33.55 -21.48
CA VAL A 79 4.34 -33.18 -20.18
C VAL A 79 4.94 -31.77 -20.21
N ARG A 80 5.61 -31.40 -21.32
CA ARG A 80 6.13 -30.04 -21.51
C ARG A 80 5.03 -28.99 -21.55
N THR A 81 3.90 -29.27 -22.21
CA THR A 81 2.78 -28.33 -22.32
C THR A 81 2.17 -28.06 -20.95
N ILE A 82 1.98 -29.10 -20.13
CA ILE A 82 1.49 -28.97 -18.74
C ILE A 82 2.49 -28.18 -17.89
N GLN A 83 3.78 -28.50 -17.96
CA GLN A 83 4.83 -27.77 -17.23
C GLN A 83 4.92 -26.31 -17.65
N SER A 84 4.80 -26.00 -18.95
CA SER A 84 4.75 -24.63 -19.46
C SER A 84 3.53 -23.87 -18.95
N ALA A 85 2.35 -24.49 -19.00
CA ALA A 85 1.11 -23.88 -18.55
C ALA A 85 1.14 -23.55 -17.05
N SER A 86 1.62 -24.50 -16.23
CA SER A 86 1.81 -24.30 -14.78
C SER A 86 2.84 -23.20 -14.46
N ARG A 87 3.95 -23.14 -15.20
CA ARG A 87 4.96 -22.06 -15.04
C ARG A 87 4.41 -20.71 -15.46
N TYR A 88 3.61 -20.66 -16.53
CA TYR A 88 3.00 -19.43 -17.01
C TYR A 88 1.96 -18.88 -16.03
N SER A 89 1.06 -19.75 -15.55
CA SER A 89 0.07 -19.35 -14.54
C SER A 89 0.73 -18.90 -13.24
N GLY A 90 1.75 -19.61 -12.75
CA GLY A 90 2.49 -19.21 -11.55
C GLY A 90 3.17 -17.84 -11.67
N ARG A 91 3.75 -17.53 -12.84
CA ARG A 91 4.34 -16.21 -13.12
C ARG A 91 3.27 -15.11 -13.20
N ALA A 92 2.15 -15.38 -13.85
CA ALA A 92 1.05 -14.43 -13.98
C ALA A 92 0.43 -14.09 -12.61
N THR A 93 0.20 -15.10 -11.76
CA THR A 93 -0.34 -14.90 -10.40
C THR A 93 0.60 -14.05 -9.56
N LEU A 94 1.91 -14.38 -9.54
CA LEU A 94 2.90 -13.60 -8.78
C LEU A 94 3.03 -12.15 -9.28
N ALA A 95 3.01 -11.95 -10.60
CA ALA A 95 3.04 -10.61 -11.19
C ALA A 95 1.82 -9.77 -10.81
N ASN A 96 0.62 -10.37 -10.84
CA ASN A 96 -0.61 -9.71 -10.41
C ASN A 96 -0.57 -9.35 -8.92
N SER A 97 -0.08 -10.23 -8.06
CA SER A 97 0.06 -9.94 -6.61
C SER A 97 1.05 -8.81 -6.35
N LEU A 98 2.18 -8.76 -7.07
CA LEU A 98 3.13 -7.65 -6.97
C LEU A 98 2.52 -6.33 -7.43
N ALA A 99 1.79 -6.33 -8.55
CA ALA A 99 1.11 -5.14 -9.06
C ALA A 99 0.09 -4.59 -8.05
N GLN A 100 -0.72 -5.47 -7.45
CA GLN A 100 -1.69 -5.06 -6.41
C GLN A 100 -1.01 -4.41 -5.21
N LEU A 101 0.12 -4.95 -4.74
CA LEU A 101 0.87 -4.36 -3.63
C LEU A 101 1.54 -3.03 -4.02
N GLU A 102 1.95 -2.87 -5.28
CA GLU A 102 2.49 -1.60 -5.79
C GLU A 102 1.41 -0.51 -5.86
N ASP A 103 0.20 -0.85 -6.32
CA ASP A 103 -0.95 0.04 -6.29
C ASP A 103 -1.31 0.45 -4.87
N GLU A 104 -1.36 -0.52 -3.94
CA GLU A 104 -1.64 -0.28 -2.53
C GLU A 104 -0.59 0.65 -1.89
N LYS A 105 0.69 0.40 -2.14
CA LYS A 105 1.77 1.29 -1.70
C LYS A 105 1.61 2.70 -2.27
N SER A 106 1.27 2.83 -3.55
CA SER A 106 1.07 4.13 -4.19
C SER A 106 -0.10 4.90 -3.58
N ARG A 107 -1.19 4.21 -3.22
CA ARG A 107 -2.34 4.82 -2.52
C ARG A 107 -1.94 5.32 -1.14
N ILE A 108 -1.24 4.50 -0.35
CA ILE A 108 -0.73 4.91 0.96
C ILE A 108 0.18 6.15 0.83
N ASP A 109 1.05 6.20 -0.19
CA ASP A 109 1.92 7.34 -0.46
C ASP A 109 1.15 8.61 -0.90
N ALA A 110 -0.02 8.45 -1.54
CA ALA A 110 -0.91 9.57 -1.84
C ALA A 110 -1.59 10.08 -0.55
N ASP A 111 -2.13 9.20 0.27
CA ASP A 111 -2.80 9.55 1.52
C ASP A 111 -1.85 10.24 2.50
N MET A 112 -0.61 9.74 2.62
CA MET A 112 0.42 10.38 3.45
C MET A 112 0.74 11.81 3.00
N ARG A 113 0.76 12.08 1.68
CA ARG A 113 0.95 13.43 1.14
C ARG A 113 -0.27 14.31 1.40
N GLY A 114 -1.47 13.76 1.32
CA GLY A 114 -2.71 14.45 1.69
C GLY A 114 -2.69 14.90 3.16
N PHE A 115 -2.26 14.02 4.07
CA PHE A 115 -2.07 14.37 5.48
C PHE A 115 -1.04 15.47 5.71
N ASP A 116 0.07 15.46 4.98
CA ASP A 116 1.08 16.53 5.07
C ASP A 116 0.53 17.89 4.62
N SER A 117 -0.24 17.91 3.52
CA SER A 117 -0.93 19.12 3.07
C SER A 117 -1.91 19.65 4.11
N LEU A 118 -2.68 18.76 4.76
CA LEU A 118 -3.64 19.17 5.80
C LEU A 118 -2.95 19.73 7.04
N ILE A 119 -1.84 19.13 7.48
CA ILE A 119 -1.05 19.66 8.60
C ILE A 119 -0.61 21.09 8.28
N LEU A 120 -0.05 21.33 7.09
CA LEU A 120 0.39 22.67 6.68
C LEU A 120 -0.76 23.69 6.65
N GLN A 121 -1.93 23.28 6.15
CA GLN A 121 -3.13 24.14 6.14
C GLN A 121 -3.58 24.50 7.55
N LEU A 122 -3.58 23.53 8.47
CA LEU A 122 -3.92 23.74 9.88
C LEU A 122 -2.89 24.62 10.60
N GLU A 123 -1.60 24.40 10.35
CA GLU A 123 -0.54 25.23 10.91
C GLU A 123 -0.68 26.69 10.46
N ASN A 124 -0.98 26.93 9.18
CA ASN A 124 -1.26 28.28 8.67
C ASN A 124 -2.52 28.88 9.30
N TYR A 125 -3.59 28.11 9.45
CA TYR A 125 -4.81 28.57 10.13
C TYR A 125 -4.55 28.99 11.58
N ILE A 126 -3.71 28.23 12.32
CA ILE A 126 -3.31 28.57 13.68
C ILE A 126 -2.49 29.85 13.71
N LEU A 127 -1.57 30.07 12.75
CA LEU A 127 -0.77 31.29 12.68
C LEU A 127 -1.61 32.55 12.37
N GLN A 128 -2.70 32.41 11.61
CA GLN A 128 -3.58 33.53 11.26
C GLN A 128 -4.62 33.86 12.33
N ASN A 129 -4.98 32.89 13.19
CA ASN A 129 -6.06 33.02 14.18
C ASN A 129 -5.61 32.81 15.63
N GLY A 130 -4.29 32.75 15.87
CA GLY A 130 -3.65 32.62 17.18
C GLY A 130 -2.90 33.88 17.56
#